data_AF-A0AA38CVX1-F1
#
_entry.id   AF-A0AA38CVX1-F1
#
_cell.length_a   1.000
_cell.length_b   1.000
_cell.length_c   1.000
_cell.angle_alpha   90.00
_cell.angle_beta   90.00
_cell.angle_gamma   90.00
#
_symmetry.space_group_name_H-M   'P 1'
#
loop_
_entity.id
_entity.type
_entity.pdbx_description
1 polymer ?
#
loop_
_entity_poly.entity_id
_entity_poly.type
_entity_poly.pdbx_seq_one_letter_code
_entity_poly.pdbx_strand_id
1 'polypeptide(L)'
;MARSVTTAVILVLGLLLCIARSRAQEVEDEREFTYEEGHEKGPEHWGELHQNWSACGKGQNQSPIDIVSKRVRIYFDLGRLRRIYHPANATLLNRGHDIMMKWPTGGGSIEIAGKRYRLNQCHWHTPAEHTVNGRRYPLEMHMVHESEDKEIAVVGILYTYGRPDTFLTE
;
A
#
# COMPACT_ATOMS: atom_id res chain seq x y z
N MET A 1 -26.17 58.98 -47.20
CA MET A 1 -26.26 57.58 -46.71
C MET A 1 -25.01 57.28 -45.90
N ALA A 2 -25.06 57.48 -44.58
CA ALA A 2 -23.93 57.23 -43.68
C ALA A 2 -23.95 55.76 -43.22
N ARG A 3 -22.82 55.06 -43.41
CA ARG A 3 -22.66 53.65 -43.02
C ARG A 3 -22.33 53.56 -41.53
N SER A 4 -23.17 52.86 -40.78
CA SER A 4 -22.93 52.52 -39.37
C SER A 4 -21.86 51.41 -39.30
N VAL A 5 -20.80 51.65 -38.54
CA VAL A 5 -19.76 50.65 -38.24
C VAL A 5 -20.05 50.09 -36.86
N THR A 6 -20.58 48.86 -36.80
CA THR A 6 -20.73 48.10 -35.56
C THR A 6 -19.39 47.49 -35.16
N THR A 7 -18.79 47.99 -34.09
CA THR A 7 -17.60 47.43 -33.45
C THR A 7 -17.97 46.16 -32.70
N ALA A 8 -17.51 45.00 -33.17
CA ALA A 8 -17.68 43.73 -32.47
C ALA A 8 -16.67 43.65 -31.30
N VAL A 9 -17.17 43.57 -30.07
CA VAL A 9 -16.36 43.31 -28.88
C VAL A 9 -16.12 41.79 -28.81
N ILE A 10 -14.89 41.35 -29.10
CA ILE A 10 -14.48 39.96 -28.92
C ILE A 10 -14.13 39.77 -27.45
N LEU A 11 -15.00 39.10 -26.70
CA LEU A 11 -14.72 38.67 -25.33
C LEU A 11 -13.85 37.42 -25.39
N VAL A 12 -12.54 37.57 -25.18
CA VAL A 12 -11.62 36.44 -25.03
C VAL A 12 -11.82 35.86 -23.62
N LEU A 13 -12.66 34.84 -23.50
CA LEU A 13 -12.81 34.07 -22.27
C LEU A 13 -11.52 33.24 -22.09
N GLY A 14 -10.59 33.75 -21.30
CA GLY A 14 -9.36 33.03 -20.94
C GLY A 14 -9.72 31.77 -20.16
N LEU A 15 -9.65 30.61 -20.82
CA LEU A 15 -9.72 29.31 -20.15
C LEU A 15 -8.45 29.19 -19.28
N LEU A 16 -8.56 29.56 -18.01
CA LEU A 16 -7.59 29.16 -16.99
C LEU A 16 -7.67 27.63 -16.87
N LEU A 17 -6.91 26.92 -17.71
CA LEU A 17 -6.56 25.53 -17.42
C LEU A 17 -5.76 25.55 -16.11
N CYS A 18 -6.46 25.35 -15.00
CA CYS A 18 -5.86 24.89 -13.76
C CYS A 18 -5.32 23.48 -14.02
N ILE A 19 -4.15 23.39 -14.66
CA ILE A 19 -3.37 22.15 -14.66
C ILE A 19 -2.97 21.97 -13.20
N ALA A 20 -3.74 21.18 -12.45
CA ALA A 20 -3.33 20.70 -11.15
C ALA A 20 -2.02 19.94 -11.38
N ARG A 21 -0.89 20.61 -11.09
CA ARG A 21 0.40 19.95 -11.08
C ARG A 21 0.40 19.01 -9.90
N SER A 22 0.11 17.74 -10.15
CA SER A 22 0.33 16.67 -9.19
C SER A 22 1.83 16.57 -8.96
N ARG A 23 2.33 17.18 -7.89
CA ARG A 23 3.71 17.01 -7.46
C ARG A 23 3.76 15.69 -6.69
N ALA A 24 4.30 14.65 -7.32
CA ALA A 24 4.66 13.43 -6.61
C ALA A 24 5.80 13.80 -5.65
N GLN A 25 5.49 13.91 -4.37
CA GLN A 25 6.45 14.19 -3.32
C GLN A 25 6.26 13.17 -2.22
N GLU A 26 7.37 12.64 -1.72
CA GLU A 26 7.39 11.74 -0.59
C GLU A 26 6.80 12.43 0.63
N VAL A 27 5.97 11.70 1.39
CA VAL A 27 5.32 12.23 2.58
C VAL A 27 6.05 11.90 3.88
N GLU A 28 7.03 10.98 3.84
CA GLU A 28 7.85 10.54 4.97
C GLU A 28 9.35 10.78 4.68
N ASP A 29 10.19 10.79 5.74
CA ASP A 29 11.65 11.00 5.63
C ASP A 29 12.39 9.66 5.62
N GLU A 30 12.84 9.25 4.43
CA GLU A 30 13.48 7.94 4.20
C GLU A 30 14.99 7.92 4.46
N ARG A 31 15.59 8.99 5.00
CA ARG A 31 17.06 9.03 5.18
C ARG A 31 17.57 8.13 6.31
N GLU A 32 16.67 7.62 7.14
CA GLU A 32 17.02 6.81 8.30
C GLU A 32 17.34 5.36 7.93
N PHE A 33 16.77 4.80 6.85
CA PHE A 33 17.01 3.41 6.41
C PHE A 33 17.06 3.26 4.88
N THR A 34 17.52 2.12 4.39
CA THR A 34 17.45 1.74 2.96
C THR A 34 17.16 0.26 2.79
N TYR A 35 16.76 -0.15 1.58
CA TYR A 35 16.61 -1.54 1.16
C TYR A 35 17.86 -2.09 0.43
N GLU A 36 18.89 -1.27 0.25
CA GLU A 36 20.14 -1.71 -0.38
C GLU A 36 20.86 -2.75 0.50
N GLU A 37 21.03 -3.97 -0.03
CA GLU A 37 21.77 -5.04 0.62
C GLU A 37 23.25 -4.67 0.79
N GLY A 38 23.81 -4.90 1.98
CA GLY A 38 25.22 -4.62 2.30
C GLY A 38 25.50 -3.17 2.69
N HIS A 39 24.49 -2.29 2.72
CA HIS A 39 24.64 -0.91 3.15
C HIS A 39 24.56 -0.79 4.68
N GLU A 40 25.26 0.17 5.31
CA GLU A 40 25.22 0.40 6.77
C GLU A 40 23.82 0.74 7.33
N LYS A 41 22.89 1.08 6.45
CA LYS A 41 21.46 1.35 6.73
C LYS A 41 20.52 0.34 6.10
N GLY A 42 21.07 -0.73 5.55
CA GLY A 42 20.35 -1.81 4.87
C GLY A 42 19.57 -2.71 5.84
N PRO A 43 18.74 -3.61 5.30
CA PRO A 43 17.86 -4.48 6.10
C PRO A 43 18.57 -5.28 7.19
N GLU A 44 19.80 -5.73 6.93
CA GLU A 44 20.63 -6.47 7.89
C GLU A 44 21.03 -5.64 9.13
N HIS A 45 20.98 -4.31 9.03
CA HIS A 45 21.38 -3.37 10.08
C HIS A 45 20.22 -2.59 10.70
N TRP A 46 18.97 -2.73 10.23
CA TRP A 46 17.83 -1.92 10.72
C TRP A 46 17.64 -1.97 12.23
N GLY A 47 17.91 -3.10 12.87
CA GLY A 47 17.82 -3.24 14.34
C GLY A 47 18.86 -2.46 15.14
N GLU A 48 19.90 -1.95 14.48
CA GLU A 48 21.03 -1.22 15.08
C GLU A 48 20.90 0.30 14.91
N LEU A 49 20.07 0.75 13.97
CA LEU A 49 19.90 2.17 13.62
C LEU A 49 19.25 2.97 14.76
N HIS A 50 18.22 2.40 15.39
CA HIS A 50 17.52 3.03 16.51
C HIS A 50 17.13 2.01 17.58
N GLN A 51 17.11 2.45 18.85
CA GLN A 51 16.78 1.57 19.98
C GLN A 51 15.36 0.98 19.87
N ASN A 52 14.40 1.77 19.38
CA ASN A 52 13.01 1.34 19.16
C ASN A 52 12.85 0.40 17.95
N TRP A 53 13.88 0.21 17.11
CA TRP A 53 13.86 -0.72 15.98
C TRP A 53 14.56 -2.05 16.28
N SER A 54 15.07 -2.23 17.52
CA SER A 54 15.82 -3.43 17.93
C SER A 54 15.12 -4.76 17.63
N ALA A 55 13.79 -4.77 17.53
CA ALA A 55 13.03 -5.95 17.13
C ALA A 55 13.37 -6.44 15.71
N CYS A 56 13.74 -5.56 14.78
CA CYS A 56 14.13 -5.93 13.41
C CYS A 56 15.34 -6.87 13.40
N GLY A 57 16.31 -6.66 14.29
CA GLY A 57 17.50 -7.51 14.40
C GLY A 57 17.41 -8.63 15.44
N LYS A 58 16.64 -8.44 16.53
CA LYS A 58 16.60 -9.37 17.68
C LYS A 58 15.30 -10.16 17.81
N GLY A 59 14.27 -9.80 17.05
CA GLY A 59 12.97 -10.47 17.09
C GLY A 59 13.05 -11.88 16.49
N GLN A 60 12.28 -12.80 17.04
CA GLN A 60 12.27 -14.21 16.62
C GLN A 60 11.06 -14.58 15.75
N ASN A 61 10.13 -13.65 15.57
CA ASN A 61 8.90 -13.82 14.80
C ASN A 61 8.78 -12.70 13.76
N GLN A 62 9.84 -12.50 12.96
CA GLN A 62 9.88 -11.50 11.90
C GLN A 62 9.15 -11.98 10.64
N SER A 63 8.68 -11.03 9.86
CA SER A 63 8.22 -11.21 8.48
C SER A 63 9.15 -10.44 7.55
N PRO A 64 9.21 -10.78 6.25
CA PRO A 64 8.51 -11.90 5.58
C PRO A 64 9.09 -13.28 5.90
N ILE A 65 8.41 -14.34 5.44
CA ILE A 65 8.89 -15.74 5.50
C ILE A 65 8.72 -16.47 4.17
N ASP A 66 9.41 -17.60 4.02
CA ASP A 66 9.08 -18.60 3.00
C ASP A 66 7.96 -19.53 3.47
N ILE A 67 6.84 -19.52 2.74
CA ILE A 67 5.69 -20.39 2.95
C ILE A 67 5.96 -21.73 2.25
N VAL A 68 6.57 -22.64 3.00
CA VAL A 68 6.90 -23.98 2.51
C VAL A 68 5.70 -24.91 2.66
N SER A 69 5.06 -25.27 1.54
CA SER A 69 3.85 -26.11 1.52
C SER A 69 4.03 -27.48 2.19
N LYS A 70 5.26 -28.00 2.28
CA LYS A 70 5.56 -29.26 2.99
C LYS A 70 5.59 -29.12 4.52
N ARG A 71 5.71 -27.90 5.05
CA ARG A 71 5.79 -27.60 6.49
C ARG A 71 4.51 -26.99 7.06
N VAL A 72 3.52 -26.66 6.22
CA VAL A 72 2.25 -26.11 6.70
C VAL A 72 1.41 -27.18 7.40
N ARG A 73 0.68 -26.77 8.43
CA ARG A 73 -0.37 -27.58 9.04
C ARG A 73 -1.72 -27.06 8.54
N ILE A 74 -2.57 -27.97 8.09
CA ILE A 74 -3.89 -27.63 7.55
C ILE A 74 -4.89 -27.64 8.70
N TYR A 75 -5.57 -26.51 8.88
CA TYR A 75 -6.62 -26.31 9.88
C TYR A 75 -7.93 -25.99 9.15
N PHE A 76 -8.79 -26.99 9.00
CA PHE A 76 -10.06 -26.87 8.24
C PHE A 76 -11.10 -26.01 8.95
N ASP A 77 -11.01 -25.92 10.28
CA ASP A 77 -11.86 -25.13 11.17
C ASP A 77 -11.65 -23.62 11.04
N LEU A 78 -10.54 -23.16 10.43
CA LEU A 78 -10.33 -21.74 10.11
C LEU A 78 -11.36 -21.21 9.10
N GLY A 79 -11.90 -22.07 8.23
CA GLY A 79 -12.86 -21.70 7.21
C GLY A 79 -12.32 -20.70 6.18
N ARG A 80 -13.23 -20.04 5.45
CA ARG A 80 -12.89 -19.03 4.46
C ARG A 80 -12.77 -17.66 5.13
N LEU A 81 -11.73 -16.89 4.79
CA LEU A 81 -11.56 -15.53 5.29
C LEU A 81 -12.80 -14.68 4.98
N ARG A 82 -13.47 -14.21 6.03
CA ARG A 82 -14.65 -13.34 5.93
C ARG A 82 -14.19 -11.91 5.71
N ARG A 83 -14.51 -11.37 4.53
CA ARG A 83 -14.17 -10.00 4.10
C ARG A 83 -15.45 -9.23 3.84
N ILE A 84 -15.55 -8.03 4.41
CA ILE A 84 -16.69 -7.14 4.31
C ILE A 84 -16.15 -5.77 3.91
N TYR A 85 -15.81 -5.62 2.63
CA TYR A 85 -15.29 -4.37 2.06
C TYR A 85 -16.38 -3.64 1.29
N HIS A 86 -16.22 -2.33 1.17
CA HIS A 86 -17.09 -1.47 0.38
C HIS A 86 -16.27 -0.32 -0.23
N PRO A 87 -16.68 0.23 -1.38
CA PRO A 87 -16.06 1.43 -1.91
C PRO A 87 -16.07 2.56 -0.90
N ALA A 88 -14.95 3.26 -0.79
CA ALA A 88 -14.79 4.40 0.12
C ALA A 88 -13.71 5.33 -0.44
N ASN A 89 -13.77 6.61 -0.05
CA ASN A 89 -12.75 7.58 -0.41
C ASN A 89 -11.37 7.12 0.10
N ALA A 90 -10.40 7.15 -0.80
CA ALA A 90 -9.04 6.76 -0.52
C ALA A 90 -8.07 7.86 -0.93
N THR A 91 -6.87 7.83 -0.37
CA THR A 91 -5.76 8.72 -0.76
C THR A 91 -4.56 7.86 -1.06
N LEU A 92 -4.02 8.04 -2.27
CA LEU A 92 -2.76 7.42 -2.68
C LEU A 92 -1.60 8.31 -2.23
N LEU A 93 -0.62 7.72 -1.57
CA LEU A 93 0.53 8.38 -0.97
C LEU A 93 1.80 7.67 -1.42
N ASN A 94 2.79 8.42 -1.87
CA ASN A 94 4.15 7.93 -1.99
C ASN A 94 4.86 8.22 -0.67
N ARG A 95 5.24 7.18 0.07
CA ARG A 95 5.95 7.33 1.36
C ARG A 95 7.46 7.35 1.21
N GLY A 96 7.97 7.13 -0.01
CA GLY A 96 9.39 7.03 -0.30
C GLY A 96 9.87 5.58 -0.33
N HIS A 97 9.52 4.77 0.67
CA HIS A 97 9.76 3.32 0.64
C HIS A 97 8.69 2.49 -0.07
N ASP A 98 7.46 3.01 -0.17
CA ASP A 98 6.38 2.33 -0.89
C ASP A 98 5.32 3.30 -1.43
N ILE A 99 4.41 2.73 -2.22
CA ILE A 99 3.13 3.37 -2.54
C ILE A 99 2.09 2.81 -1.57
N MET A 100 1.39 3.70 -0.88
CA MET A 100 0.31 3.36 0.05
C MET A 100 -1.01 3.94 -0.45
N MET A 101 -2.08 3.17 -0.38
CA MET A 101 -3.45 3.69 -0.42
C MET A 101 -4.08 3.63 0.97
N LYS A 102 -4.57 4.77 1.46
CA LYS A 102 -5.18 4.93 2.79
C LYS A 102 -6.66 5.24 2.68
N TRP A 103 -7.49 4.65 3.55
CA TRP A 103 -8.94 4.94 3.65
C TRP A 103 -9.25 5.68 4.96
N PRO A 104 -9.31 7.04 4.97
CA PRO A 104 -9.49 7.81 6.20
C PRO A 104 -10.82 7.51 6.93
N THR A 105 -11.87 7.22 6.17
CA THR A 105 -13.21 6.88 6.71
C THR A 105 -13.42 5.37 6.88
N GLY A 106 -12.42 4.55 6.55
CA GLY A 106 -12.47 3.09 6.47
C GLY A 106 -13.00 2.57 5.13
N GLY A 107 -12.49 1.41 4.71
CA GLY A 107 -12.89 0.68 3.48
C GLY A 107 -13.58 -0.67 3.77
N GLY A 108 -14.10 -0.83 4.98
CA GLY A 108 -14.66 -2.10 5.49
C GLY A 108 -13.73 -2.83 6.44
N SER A 109 -13.82 -4.16 6.49
CA SER A 109 -13.13 -4.98 7.49
C SER A 109 -12.97 -6.45 7.09
N ILE A 110 -12.11 -7.16 7.82
CA ILE A 110 -12.10 -8.62 7.89
C ILE A 110 -12.58 -9.08 9.28
N GLU A 111 -12.97 -10.35 9.36
CA GLU A 111 -13.29 -11.01 10.62
C GLU A 111 -12.43 -12.27 10.79
N ILE A 112 -11.76 -12.39 11.94
CA ILE A 112 -10.92 -13.53 12.32
C ILE A 112 -11.40 -14.00 13.70
N ALA A 113 -11.83 -15.27 13.81
CA ALA A 113 -12.33 -15.85 15.07
C ALA A 113 -13.39 -14.98 15.79
N GLY A 114 -14.29 -14.34 15.03
CA GLY A 114 -15.33 -13.45 15.56
C GLY A 114 -14.87 -12.03 15.90
N LYS A 115 -13.56 -11.74 15.84
CA LYS A 115 -13.00 -10.41 16.04
C LYS A 115 -12.91 -9.64 14.72
N ARG A 116 -13.34 -8.38 14.73
CA ARG A 116 -13.35 -7.48 13.57
C ARG A 116 -12.04 -6.68 13.49
N TYR A 117 -11.46 -6.62 12.30
CA TYR A 117 -10.29 -5.78 11.99
C TYR A 117 -10.64 -4.85 10.83
N ARG A 118 -10.65 -3.53 11.08
CA ARG A 118 -11.01 -2.49 10.09
C ARG A 118 -9.85 -2.27 9.11
N LEU A 119 -10.16 -2.16 7.82
CA LEU A 119 -9.16 -1.85 6.79
C LEU A 119 -8.73 -0.38 6.93
N ASN A 120 -7.42 -0.17 7.14
CA ASN A 120 -6.83 1.15 7.28
C ASN A 120 -6.11 1.61 6.02
N GLN A 121 -5.27 0.73 5.47
CA GLN A 121 -4.46 1.00 4.29
C GLN A 121 -4.10 -0.29 3.54
N CYS A 122 -3.68 -0.15 2.29
CA CYS A 122 -2.84 -1.13 1.63
C CYS A 122 -1.59 -0.49 1.06
N HIS A 123 -0.55 -1.27 0.88
CA HIS A 123 0.69 -0.84 0.22
C HIS A 123 1.29 -1.99 -0.58
N TRP A 124 2.24 -1.67 -1.46
CA TRP A 124 2.82 -2.63 -2.39
C TRP A 124 4.33 -2.73 -2.27
N HIS A 125 4.83 -3.95 -2.44
CA HIS A 125 6.25 -4.29 -2.50
C HIS A 125 6.59 -4.92 -3.84
N THR A 126 7.70 -4.47 -4.44
CA THR A 126 8.26 -5.06 -5.66
C THR A 126 9.77 -5.27 -5.48
N PRO A 127 10.26 -6.52 -5.54
CA PRO A 127 9.50 -7.78 -5.70
C PRO A 127 8.64 -8.10 -4.47
N ALA A 128 7.82 -9.16 -4.53
CA ALA A 128 7.10 -9.67 -3.36
C ALA A 128 8.07 -9.98 -2.21
N GLU A 129 7.67 -9.71 -0.97
CA GLU A 129 8.48 -9.94 0.23
C GLU A 129 8.43 -11.42 0.63
N HIS A 130 7.22 -11.98 0.74
CA HIS A 130 7.00 -13.40 0.99
C HIS A 130 7.38 -14.25 -0.23
N THR A 131 7.78 -15.50 0.05
CA THR A 131 8.01 -16.51 -0.97
C THR A 131 7.12 -17.73 -0.72
N VAL A 132 6.84 -18.50 -1.78
CA VAL A 132 6.10 -19.76 -1.67
C VAL A 132 6.95 -20.88 -2.25
N ASN A 133 7.40 -21.80 -1.39
CA ASN A 133 8.37 -22.84 -1.73
C ASN A 133 9.64 -22.25 -2.39
N GLY A 134 10.15 -21.15 -1.83
CA GLY A 134 11.32 -20.43 -2.34
C GLY A 134 11.08 -19.61 -3.61
N ARG A 135 9.88 -19.65 -4.20
CA ARG A 135 9.54 -18.81 -5.36
C ARG A 135 9.15 -17.41 -4.90
N ARG A 136 9.88 -16.41 -5.40
CA ARG A 136 9.53 -14.98 -5.27
C ARG A 136 8.58 -14.55 -6.39
N TYR A 137 7.55 -13.82 -6.03
CA TYR A 137 6.57 -13.25 -6.96
C TYR A 137 6.97 -11.81 -7.35
N PRO A 138 6.52 -11.30 -8.52
CA PRO A 138 6.90 -9.96 -8.97
C PRO A 138 6.34 -8.81 -8.13
N LEU A 139 5.21 -9.01 -7.43
CA LEU A 139 4.57 -7.96 -6.64
C LEU A 139 3.77 -8.59 -5.49
N GLU A 140 3.76 -7.92 -4.35
CA GLU A 140 2.93 -8.24 -3.20
C GLU A 140 2.18 -7.01 -2.70
N MET A 141 0.87 -7.15 -2.48
CA MET A 141 0.07 -6.14 -1.80
C MET A 141 -0.18 -6.57 -0.36
N HIS A 142 0.06 -5.68 0.58
CA HIS A 142 -0.28 -5.84 1.99
C HIS A 142 -1.50 -4.99 2.32
N MET A 143 -2.61 -5.63 2.67
CA MET A 143 -3.80 -4.94 3.21
C MET A 143 -3.75 -4.96 4.73
N VAL A 144 -3.56 -3.79 5.35
CA VAL A 144 -3.37 -3.65 6.80
C VAL A 144 -4.67 -3.30 7.49
N HIS A 145 -5.02 -4.11 8.47
CA HIS A 145 -6.23 -3.97 9.28
C HIS A 145 -5.88 -3.82 10.76
N GLU A 146 -6.72 -3.09 11.49
CA GLU A 146 -6.58 -2.89 12.93
C GLU A 146 -7.90 -3.18 13.65
N SER A 147 -7.86 -3.90 14.76
CA SER A 147 -9.01 -4.12 15.64
C SER A 147 -9.22 -2.97 16.62
N GLU A 148 -10.34 -2.96 17.34
CA GLU A 148 -10.59 -1.97 18.40
C GLU A 148 -9.51 -2.00 19.49
N ASP A 149 -8.93 -3.19 19.76
CA ASP A 149 -7.85 -3.42 20.73
C ASP A 149 -6.44 -3.10 20.17
N LYS A 150 -6.34 -2.45 19.00
CA LYS A 150 -5.06 -2.11 18.34
C LYS A 150 -4.20 -3.29 17.90
N GLU A 151 -4.78 -4.49 17.84
CA GLU A 151 -4.12 -5.63 17.17
C GLU A 151 -4.19 -5.47 15.66
N ILE A 152 -3.09 -5.83 14.99
CA ILE A 152 -2.93 -5.73 13.55
C ILE A 152 -3.13 -7.09 12.88
N ALA A 153 -3.82 -7.09 11.74
CA ALA A 153 -3.90 -8.23 10.84
C ALA A 153 -3.61 -7.76 9.40
N VAL A 154 -2.73 -8.49 8.71
CA VAL A 154 -2.34 -8.18 7.32
C VAL A 154 -2.80 -9.30 6.39
N VAL A 155 -3.47 -8.93 5.30
CA VAL A 155 -3.78 -9.85 4.19
C VAL A 155 -2.80 -9.58 3.06
N GLY A 156 -1.93 -10.55 2.77
CA GLY A 156 -1.01 -10.51 1.64
C GLY A 156 -1.66 -11.03 0.36
N ILE A 157 -1.47 -10.34 -0.76
CA ILE A 157 -1.86 -10.78 -2.10
C ILE A 157 -0.62 -10.83 -2.98
N LEU A 158 -0.25 -12.03 -3.44
CA LEU A 158 0.86 -12.25 -4.37
C LEU A 158 0.37 -12.16 -5.82
N TYR A 159 1.11 -11.45 -6.66
CA TYR A 159 0.77 -11.21 -8.05
C TYR A 159 1.66 -11.99 -9.00
N THR A 160 1.14 -12.34 -10.17
CA THR A 160 1.94 -12.84 -11.31
C THR A 160 1.69 -11.95 -12.51
N TYR A 161 2.68 -11.79 -13.40
CA TYR A 161 2.45 -11.13 -14.68
C TYR A 161 1.33 -11.82 -15.48
N GLY A 162 0.48 -11.01 -16.11
CA GLY A 162 -0.69 -11.51 -16.82
C GLY A 162 -1.66 -10.38 -17.15
N ARG A 163 -2.96 -10.67 -17.02
CA ARG A 163 -4.02 -9.67 -17.21
C ARG A 163 -3.86 -8.54 -16.18
N PRO A 164 -4.11 -7.27 -16.55
CA PRO A 164 -4.13 -6.18 -15.59
C PRO A 164 -5.09 -6.46 -14.44
N ASP A 165 -4.65 -6.15 -13.22
CA ASP A 165 -5.51 -6.20 -12.04
C ASP A 165 -6.43 -4.98 -12.05
N THR A 166 -7.74 -5.19 -11.94
CA THR A 166 -8.73 -4.09 -12.06
C THR A 166 -8.49 -3.01 -11.02
N PHE A 167 -8.10 -3.41 -9.81
CA PHE A 167 -7.80 -2.50 -8.71
C PHE A 167 -6.61 -1.57 -8.99
N LEU A 168 -5.62 -2.01 -9.78
CA LEU A 168 -4.46 -1.21 -10.16
C LEU A 168 -4.70 -0.33 -11.41
N THR A 169 -5.84 -0.50 -12.08
CA THR A 169 -6.16 0.20 -13.33
C THR A 169 -7.27 1.24 -13.21
N GLU A 170 -7.91 1.34 -12.06
CA GLU A 170 -8.98 2.32 -11.77
C GLU A 170 -8.44 3.70 -11.38
#